data_AF-A0A6A6AJ20-F1
#
_entry.id   AF-A0A6A6AJ20-F1
#
_cell.length_a   1.000
_cell.length_b   1.000
_cell.length_c   1.000
_cell.angle_alpha   90.00
_cell.angle_beta   90.00
_cell.angle_gamma   90.00
#
_symmetry.space_group_name_H-M   'P 1'
#
loop_
_entity.id
_entity.type
_entity.pdbx_description
1 polymer ?
#
loop_
_entity_poly.entity_id
_entity_poly.type
_entity_poly.pdbx_seq_one_letter_code
_entity_poly.pdbx_strand_id
1 'polypeptide(L)'
;MESATQSPVTIIVNSIRGQNIAFAAAKDAPLTAIYDTLYERAPWIQNSSYILTTNSRRTVRHDEAPISSLLSSPSDTFLSLRLTVPLCGGKGGFGSILRAQGGRMSSRKKQGDANGSSRNLDGRRLRTVEEAKKLAEYLTIKPEMEEREKEERRKRWEDIVESTERKQEELMHSRGTARLDGKWVEDKEEAENKTREAIEKMLMAQRDSSEEAEDDVQPTASGSVTIPQRAIFGWDDEDDEFLSDKIPEDGVESHVEGKGKAVAF
;
A
#
# COMPACT_ATOMS: atom_id res chain seq x y z
N MET A 1 -5.64 48.70 -55.55
CA MET A 1 -6.51 48.12 -54.51
C MET A 1 -6.30 46.62 -54.56
N GLU A 2 -5.20 46.16 -53.94
CA GLU A 2 -4.80 44.75 -53.95
C GLU A 2 -5.86 43.91 -53.22
N SER A 3 -6.50 43.01 -53.97
CA SER A 3 -7.17 41.83 -53.43
C SER A 3 -6.12 40.95 -52.75
N ALA A 4 -5.90 41.18 -51.46
CA ALA A 4 -5.07 40.29 -50.65
C ALA A 4 -5.65 38.88 -50.75
N THR A 5 -4.92 37.99 -51.41
CA THR A 5 -5.24 36.57 -51.52
C THR A 5 -5.24 35.98 -50.10
N GLN A 6 -6.40 35.99 -49.45
CA GLN A 6 -6.53 35.46 -48.10
C GLN A 6 -6.31 33.95 -48.17
N SER A 7 -5.19 33.50 -47.61
CA SER A 7 -4.87 32.08 -47.52
C SER A 7 -6.01 31.33 -46.82
N PRO A 8 -6.38 30.13 -47.31
CA PRO A 8 -7.43 29.34 -46.70
C PRO A 8 -7.03 28.96 -45.27
N VAL A 9 -8.00 28.96 -44.37
CA VAL A 9 -7.82 28.53 -42.98
C VAL A 9 -8.21 27.08 -42.87
N THR A 10 -7.34 26.28 -42.25
CA THR A 10 -7.63 24.89 -41.92
C THR A 10 -8.40 24.83 -40.61
N ILE A 11 -9.67 24.43 -40.68
CA ILE A 11 -10.52 24.27 -39.51
C ILE A 11 -10.44 22.84 -39.04
N ILE A 12 -10.11 22.65 -37.76
CA ILE A 12 -9.99 21.35 -37.12
C ILE A 12 -11.05 21.27 -36.03
N VAL A 13 -12.06 20.43 -36.22
CA VAL A 13 -13.10 20.17 -35.24
C VAL A 13 -12.75 18.90 -34.47
N ASN A 14 -12.43 19.06 -33.19
CA ASN A 14 -12.23 17.96 -32.27
C ASN A 14 -13.59 17.39 -31.85
N SER A 15 -13.86 16.15 -32.30
CA SER A 15 -15.10 15.44 -32.04
C SER A 15 -15.04 14.61 -30.76
N ILE A 16 -16.19 14.43 -30.13
CA ILE A 16 -16.38 13.63 -28.92
C ILE A 16 -16.08 12.14 -29.17
N ARG A 17 -16.18 11.67 -30.42
CA ARG A 17 -15.92 10.28 -30.80
C ARG A 17 -14.44 9.98 -31.12
N GLY A 18 -13.52 10.91 -30.81
CA GLY A 18 -12.09 10.74 -31.07
C GLY A 18 -11.69 10.83 -32.55
N GLN A 19 -12.63 11.17 -33.45
CA GLN A 19 -12.37 11.40 -34.86
C GLN A 19 -12.37 12.91 -35.15
N ASN A 20 -11.19 13.47 -35.41
CA ASN A 20 -11.08 14.89 -35.76
C ASN A 20 -11.57 15.12 -37.20
N ILE A 21 -12.40 16.13 -37.40
CA ILE A 21 -12.89 16.53 -38.72
C ILE A 21 -12.10 17.77 -39.14
N ALA A 22 -11.30 17.66 -40.19
CA ALA A 22 -10.50 18.77 -40.71
C ALA A 22 -10.94 19.15 -42.13
N PHE A 23 -11.16 20.44 -42.36
CA PHE A 23 -11.49 20.98 -43.68
C PHE A 23 -10.95 22.40 -43.86
N ALA A 24 -10.73 22.81 -45.11
CA ALA A 24 -10.28 24.16 -45.42
C ALA A 24 -11.50 25.07 -45.70
N ALA A 25 -11.46 26.29 -45.17
CA ALA A 25 -12.46 27.33 -45.43
C ALA A 25 -11.79 28.67 -45.73
N ALA A 26 -12.44 29.52 -46.51
CA ALA A 26 -11.98 30.89 -46.74
C ALA A 26 -12.16 31.73 -45.47
N LYS A 27 -11.24 32.66 -45.20
CA LYS A 27 -11.30 33.55 -44.04
C LYS A 27 -12.54 34.46 -44.03
N ASP A 28 -13.01 34.85 -45.21
CA ASP A 28 -14.19 35.69 -45.43
C ASP A 28 -15.50 34.86 -45.48
N ALA A 29 -15.43 33.53 -45.44
CA ALA A 29 -16.64 32.72 -45.44
C ALA A 29 -17.43 32.95 -44.14
N PRO A 30 -18.77 32.88 -44.19
CA PRO A 30 -19.61 33.02 -43.00
C PRO A 30 -19.45 31.82 -42.07
N LEU A 31 -19.72 32.01 -40.77
CA LEU A 31 -19.69 30.92 -39.80
C LEU A 31 -20.67 29.79 -40.14
N THR A 32 -21.77 30.09 -40.85
CA THR A 32 -22.72 29.09 -41.35
C THR A 32 -22.06 28.00 -42.21
N ALA A 33 -21.06 28.35 -43.02
CA ALA A 33 -20.34 27.38 -43.86
C ALA A 33 -19.60 26.30 -43.05
N ILE A 34 -19.17 26.63 -41.81
CA ILE A 34 -18.58 25.64 -40.88
C ILE A 34 -19.61 24.60 -40.49
N TYR A 35 -20.86 25.01 -40.29
CA TYR A 35 -21.92 24.09 -39.89
C TYR A 35 -22.40 23.22 -41.04
N ASP A 36 -22.52 23.78 -42.24
CA ASP A 36 -22.91 23.00 -43.43
C ASP A 36 -21.91 21.87 -43.69
N THR A 37 -20.61 22.19 -43.72
CA THR A 37 -19.54 21.20 -43.87
C THR A 37 -19.47 20.21 -42.70
N LEU A 38 -19.80 20.66 -41.48
CA LEU A 38 -19.89 19.77 -40.31
C LEU A 38 -21.07 18.81 -40.43
N TYR A 39 -22.22 19.26 -40.94
CA TYR A 39 -23.41 18.43 -41.12
C TYR A 39 -23.28 17.42 -42.25
N GLU A 40 -22.55 17.75 -43.32
CA GLU A 40 -22.19 16.80 -44.38
C GLU A 40 -21.26 15.70 -43.84
N ARG A 41 -20.24 16.08 -43.07
CA ARG A 41 -19.20 15.14 -42.59
C ARG A 41 -19.59 14.40 -41.32
N ALA A 42 -20.53 14.94 -40.54
CA ALA A 42 -21.02 14.35 -39.31
C ALA A 42 -22.54 14.52 -39.17
N PRO A 43 -23.34 13.73 -39.93
CA PRO A 43 -24.81 13.79 -39.86
C PRO A 43 -25.37 13.48 -38.47
N TRP A 44 -24.65 12.69 -37.66
CA TRP A 44 -25.05 12.32 -36.30
C TRP A 44 -25.14 13.52 -35.34
N ILE A 45 -24.54 14.67 -35.67
CA ILE A 45 -24.60 15.89 -34.86
C ILE A 45 -25.97 16.57 -34.98
N GLN A 46 -26.66 16.44 -36.13
CA GLN A 46 -27.91 17.15 -36.43
C GLN A 46 -29.03 16.88 -35.41
N ASN A 47 -29.08 15.65 -34.89
CA ASN A 47 -30.12 15.22 -33.93
C ASN A 47 -29.69 15.39 -32.46
N SER A 48 -28.49 15.92 -32.21
CA SER A 48 -27.93 16.06 -30.86
C SER A 48 -27.81 17.53 -30.49
N SER A 49 -27.99 17.86 -29.20
CA SER A 49 -27.59 19.18 -28.71
C SER A 49 -26.06 19.21 -28.63
N TYR A 50 -25.46 20.26 -29.17
CA TYR A 50 -24.02 20.45 -29.13
C TYR A 50 -23.66 21.93 -29.04
N ILE A 51 -22.44 22.20 -28.59
CA ILE A 51 -21.84 23.52 -28.51
C ILE A 51 -20.48 23.43 -29.18
N LEU A 52 -20.27 24.30 -30.17
CA LEU A 52 -19.00 24.45 -30.86
C LEU A 52 -18.25 25.64 -30.24
N THR A 53 -17.02 25.39 -29.78
CA THR A 53 -16.20 26.41 -29.10
C THR A 53 -14.79 26.47 -29.66
N THR A 54 -14.17 27.64 -29.66
CA THR A 54 -12.73 27.76 -29.96
C THR A 54 -11.88 27.38 -28.74
N ASN A 55 -10.56 27.24 -28.92
CA ASN A 55 -9.63 27.07 -27.79
C ASN A 55 -9.71 28.20 -26.75
N SER A 56 -10.10 29.41 -27.16
CA SER A 56 -10.30 30.55 -26.26
C SER A 56 -11.66 30.55 -25.55
N ARG A 57 -12.43 29.45 -25.64
CA ARG A 57 -13.78 29.30 -25.08
C ARG A 57 -14.80 30.29 -25.64
N ARG A 58 -14.55 30.86 -26.83
CA ARG A 58 -15.58 31.62 -27.57
C ARG A 58 -16.53 30.65 -28.23
N THR A 59 -17.83 30.91 -28.11
CA THR A 59 -18.86 30.11 -28.76
C THR A 59 -18.94 30.50 -30.23
N VAL A 60 -18.91 29.50 -31.10
CA VAL A 60 -19.23 29.67 -32.51
C VAL A 60 -20.76 29.63 -32.59
N ARG A 61 -21.34 30.63 -33.25
CA ARG A 61 -22.79 30.73 -33.47
C ARG A 61 -23.08 30.56 -34.96
N HIS A 62 -24.31 30.17 -35.28
CA HIS A 62 -24.85 30.28 -36.63
C HIS A 62 -25.07 31.78 -36.94
N ASP A 63 -24.05 32.42 -37.49
CA ASP A 63 -24.05 33.85 -37.81
C ASP A 63 -23.36 34.07 -39.16
N GLU A 64 -23.61 35.21 -39.79
CA GLU A 64 -22.99 35.62 -41.07
C GLU A 64 -21.61 36.27 -40.88
N ALA A 65 -21.17 36.41 -39.63
CA ALA A 65 -19.84 36.90 -39.31
C ALA A 65 -18.75 36.06 -40.03
N PRO A 66 -17.64 36.69 -40.45
CA PRO A 66 -16.58 35.96 -41.13
C PRO A 66 -15.81 35.07 -40.15
N ILE A 67 -15.27 33.96 -40.65
CA ILE A 67 -14.42 33.03 -39.88
C ILE A 67 -13.18 33.75 -39.30
N SER A 68 -12.70 34.80 -39.97
CA SER A 68 -11.62 35.66 -39.47
C SER A 68 -11.90 36.27 -38.09
N SER A 69 -13.17 36.48 -37.71
CA SER A 69 -13.55 37.00 -36.38
C SER A 69 -13.23 36.05 -35.22
N LEU A 70 -13.06 34.75 -35.52
CA LEU A 70 -12.73 33.72 -34.54
C LEU A 70 -11.23 33.47 -34.40
N LEU A 71 -10.42 34.01 -35.32
CA LEU A 71 -8.96 33.90 -35.28
C LEU A 71 -8.38 34.81 -34.20
N SER A 72 -7.26 34.40 -33.62
CA SER A 72 -6.57 35.23 -32.61
C SER A 72 -5.66 36.26 -33.27
N SER A 73 -5.07 35.90 -34.41
CA SER A 73 -4.28 36.76 -35.27
C SER A 73 -4.74 36.65 -36.73
N PRO A 74 -4.71 37.74 -37.53
CA PRO A 74 -5.01 37.68 -38.96
C PRO A 74 -4.04 36.79 -39.77
N SER A 75 -2.85 36.51 -39.21
CA SER A 75 -1.85 35.61 -39.80
C SER A 75 -2.13 34.12 -39.54
N ASP A 76 -3.11 33.78 -38.69
CA ASP A 76 -3.38 32.38 -38.35
C ASP A 76 -3.86 31.62 -39.58
N THR A 77 -3.33 30.40 -39.72
CA THR A 77 -3.64 29.47 -40.83
C THR A 77 -4.53 28.31 -40.39
N PHE A 78 -4.75 28.14 -39.08
CA PHE A 78 -5.57 27.08 -38.53
C PHE A 78 -6.53 27.61 -37.45
N LEU A 79 -7.72 27.02 -37.39
CA LEU A 79 -8.74 27.29 -36.39
C LEU A 79 -9.14 25.98 -35.71
N SER A 80 -8.77 25.84 -34.44
CA SER A 80 -9.15 24.69 -33.61
C SER A 80 -10.50 24.93 -32.95
N LEU A 81 -11.46 24.08 -33.28
CA LEU A 81 -12.80 24.06 -32.73
C LEU A 81 -13.01 22.78 -31.93
N ARG A 82 -13.73 22.88 -30.83
CA ARG A 82 -14.10 21.77 -29.97
C ARG A 82 -15.61 21.60 -29.99
N LEU A 83 -16.04 20.41 -30.40
CA LEU A 83 -17.42 19.99 -30.32
C LEU A 83 -17.68 19.40 -28.94
N THR A 84 -18.63 19.95 -28.21
CA THR A 84 -19.01 19.47 -26.87
C THR A 84 -20.51 19.26 -26.79
N VAL A 85 -20.95 18.20 -26.13
CA VAL A 85 -22.38 17.97 -25.87
C VAL A 85 -22.69 18.58 -24.50
N PRO A 86 -23.71 19.46 -24.38
CA PRO A 86 -24.14 19.94 -23.09
C PRO A 86 -24.72 18.76 -22.31
N LEU A 87 -24.13 18.46 -21.16
CA LEU A 87 -24.64 17.44 -20.28
C LEU A 87 -25.86 17.98 -19.53
N CYS A 88 -26.95 17.21 -19.55
CA CYS A 88 -28.18 17.48 -18.81
C CYS A 88 -27.96 17.21 -17.31
N GLY A 89 -27.13 17.98 -16.60
CA GLY A 89 -26.76 17.65 -15.23
C GLY A 89 -26.19 18.80 -14.39
N GLY A 90 -26.73 18.95 -13.18
CA GLY A 90 -26.53 20.09 -12.28
C GLY A 90 -25.09 20.31 -11.80
N LYS A 91 -24.78 21.58 -11.54
CA LYS A 91 -23.49 22.11 -11.06
C LYS A 91 -23.15 21.68 -9.60
N GLY A 92 -23.40 20.43 -9.23
CA GLY A 92 -23.64 20.01 -7.85
C GLY A 92 -22.47 19.35 -7.10
N GLY A 93 -21.43 18.89 -7.79
CA GLY A 93 -20.32 18.17 -7.14
C GLY A 93 -19.20 19.08 -6.60
N PHE A 94 -18.83 20.13 -7.35
CA PHE A 94 -17.71 20.97 -6.95
C PHE A 94 -18.01 21.76 -5.67
N GLY A 95 -19.22 22.32 -5.56
CA GLY A 95 -19.63 23.03 -4.34
C GLY A 95 -19.76 22.12 -3.11
N SER A 96 -20.19 20.87 -3.27
CA SER A 96 -20.21 19.90 -2.16
C SER A 96 -18.80 19.48 -1.74
N ILE A 97 -17.89 19.29 -2.71
CA ILE A 97 -16.46 19.03 -2.43
C ILE A 97 -15.84 20.21 -1.69
N LEU A 98 -16.09 21.46 -2.12
CA LEU A 98 -15.59 22.64 -1.43
C LEU A 98 -16.11 22.75 0.00
N ARG A 99 -17.41 22.48 0.22
CA ARG A 99 -17.98 22.45 1.58
C ARG A 99 -17.38 21.33 2.43
N ALA A 100 -17.20 20.14 1.86
CA ALA A 100 -16.57 19.01 2.56
C ALA A 100 -15.11 19.30 2.91
N GLN A 101 -14.33 19.88 2.00
CA GLN A 101 -12.94 20.27 2.25
C GLN A 101 -12.85 21.41 3.28
N GLY A 102 -13.69 22.45 3.17
CA GLY A 102 -13.74 23.55 4.12
C GLY A 102 -14.08 23.08 5.55
N GLY A 103 -15.00 22.12 5.68
CA GLY A 103 -15.29 21.46 6.95
C GLY A 103 -14.05 20.79 7.55
N ARG A 104 -13.30 20.03 6.75
CA ARG A 104 -12.08 19.32 7.17
C ARG A 104 -10.93 20.26 7.56
N MET A 105 -10.78 21.38 6.86
CA MET A 105 -9.75 22.38 7.16
C MET A 105 -10.04 23.13 8.46
N SER A 106 -11.31 23.44 8.73
CA SER A 106 -11.71 24.15 9.95
C SER A 106 -11.59 23.28 11.21
N SER A 107 -11.88 21.98 11.13
CA SER A 107 -11.75 21.07 12.26
C SER A 107 -10.28 20.79 12.61
N ARG A 108 -9.42 20.55 11.60
CA ARG A 108 -7.98 20.31 11.83
C ARG A 108 -7.27 21.50 12.46
N LYS A 109 -7.69 22.75 12.18
CA LYS A 109 -7.11 23.96 12.79
C LYS A 109 -7.47 24.12 14.27
N LYS A 110 -8.58 23.53 14.74
CA LYS A 110 -8.93 23.54 16.17
C LYS A 110 -8.19 22.47 16.98
N GLN A 111 -7.71 21.41 16.32
CA GLN A 111 -7.13 20.23 16.99
C GLN A 111 -5.60 20.16 16.87
N GLY A 112 -5.00 20.79 15.86
CA GLY A 112 -3.55 20.91 15.75
C GLY A 112 -3.04 22.12 16.53
N ASP A 113 -2.09 21.89 17.44
CA ASP A 113 -1.38 22.90 18.23
C ASP A 113 -0.94 24.09 17.37
N ALA A 114 -1.81 25.11 17.28
CA ALA A 114 -1.52 26.36 16.58
C ALA A 114 -0.32 27.10 17.18
N ASN A 115 0.12 26.66 18.37
CA ASN A 115 1.22 27.22 19.13
C ASN A 115 2.56 26.49 18.90
N GLY A 116 2.59 25.32 18.26
CA GLY A 116 3.85 24.59 18.04
C GLY A 116 4.84 25.28 17.08
N SER A 117 4.36 26.26 16.30
CA SER A 117 5.18 27.02 15.36
C SER A 117 5.70 28.35 15.90
N SER A 118 5.19 28.84 17.03
CA SER A 118 5.74 30.05 17.65
C SER A 118 7.11 29.73 18.27
N ARG A 119 7.91 30.79 18.42
CA ARG A 119 9.29 30.71 18.94
C ARG A 119 9.32 31.36 20.31
N ASN A 120 10.16 30.84 21.19
CA ASN A 120 10.50 31.46 22.46
C ASN A 120 11.40 32.68 22.23
N LEU A 121 11.62 33.48 23.28
CA LEU A 121 12.55 34.64 23.25
C LEU A 121 13.99 34.21 22.91
N ASP A 122 14.35 32.96 23.19
CA ASP A 122 15.64 32.34 22.81
C ASP A 122 15.68 31.85 21.35
N GLY A 123 14.63 32.10 20.55
CA GLY A 123 14.56 31.73 19.14
C GLY A 123 14.33 30.24 18.86
N ARG A 124 14.14 29.40 19.89
CA ARG A 124 13.77 27.97 19.75
C ARG A 124 12.27 27.81 19.53
N ARG A 125 11.83 26.83 18.74
CA ARG A 125 10.40 26.56 18.51
C ARG A 125 9.78 25.88 19.72
N LEU A 126 8.56 26.25 20.12
CA LEU A 126 7.87 25.64 21.27
C LEU A 126 7.80 24.11 21.18
N ARG A 127 7.56 23.59 19.97
CA ARG A 127 7.52 22.14 19.71
C ARG A 127 8.80 21.41 20.12
N THR A 128 9.97 21.95 19.81
CA THR A 128 11.26 21.33 20.18
C THR A 128 11.51 21.36 21.68
N VAL A 129 10.96 22.37 22.37
CA VAL A 129 11.07 22.51 23.83
C VAL A 129 10.13 21.52 24.52
N GLU A 130 8.92 21.35 24.01
CA GLU A 130 7.97 20.34 24.50
C GLU A 130 8.47 18.91 24.28
N GLU A 131 9.05 18.63 23.11
CA GLU A 131 9.68 17.33 22.81
C GLU A 131 10.86 17.06 23.77
N ALA A 132 11.72 18.05 24.00
CA ALA A 132 12.82 17.92 24.96
C ALA A 132 12.32 17.70 26.40
N LYS A 133 11.25 18.39 26.82
CA LYS A 133 10.63 18.19 28.14
C LYS A 133 10.06 16.78 28.30
N LYS A 134 9.32 16.29 27.30
CA LYS A 134 8.79 14.91 27.29
C LYS A 134 9.91 13.87 27.35
N LEU A 135 11.01 14.10 26.63
CA LEU A 135 12.17 13.22 26.68
C LEU A 135 12.85 13.24 28.06
N ALA A 136 12.97 14.42 28.68
CA ALA A 136 13.51 14.54 30.04
C ALA A 136 12.62 13.83 31.06
N GLU A 137 11.31 14.04 31.01
CA GLU A 137 10.32 13.34 31.85
C GLU A 137 10.43 11.82 31.68
N TYR A 138 10.52 11.34 30.44
CA TYR A 138 10.70 9.92 30.17
C TYR A 138 12.00 9.36 30.78
N LEU A 139 13.12 10.08 30.65
CA LEU A 139 14.39 9.67 31.27
C LEU A 139 14.33 9.68 32.79
N THR A 140 13.54 10.58 33.40
CA THR A 140 13.34 10.59 34.86
C THR A 140 12.43 9.47 35.35
N ILE A 141 11.46 9.05 34.55
CA ILE A 141 10.51 7.97 34.89
C ILE A 141 11.11 6.58 34.65
N LYS A 142 12.05 6.45 33.69
CA LYS A 142 12.71 5.19 33.36
C LYS A 142 13.28 4.41 34.57
N PRO A 143 14.05 5.00 35.50
CA PRO A 143 14.56 4.27 36.66
C PRO A 143 13.44 3.77 37.59
N GLU A 144 12.40 4.58 37.83
CA GLU A 144 11.25 4.19 38.65
C GLU A 144 10.48 3.00 38.03
N MET A 145 10.30 3.03 36.70
CA MET A 145 9.66 1.94 35.97
C MET A 145 10.50 0.66 35.97
N GLU A 146 11.82 0.78 35.84
CA GLU A 146 12.73 -0.36 35.85
C GLU A 146 12.85 -0.99 37.25
N GLU A 147 12.84 -0.17 38.30
CA GLU A 147 12.76 -0.65 39.68
C GLU A 147 11.45 -1.41 39.91
N ARG A 148 10.30 -0.82 39.53
CA ARG A 148 8.99 -1.47 39.67
C ARG A 148 8.92 -2.81 38.93
N GLU A 149 9.45 -2.88 37.71
CA GLU A 149 9.51 -4.13 36.95
C GLU A 149 10.43 -5.17 37.60
N LYS A 150 11.56 -4.74 38.18
CA LYS A 150 12.43 -5.63 38.97
C LYS A 150 11.74 -6.13 40.23
N GLU A 151 10.94 -5.31 40.91
CA GLU A 151 10.19 -5.74 42.10
C GLU A 151 9.10 -6.75 41.74
N GLU A 152 8.35 -6.48 40.67
CA GLU A 152 7.35 -7.42 40.17
C GLU A 152 7.98 -8.74 39.72
N ARG A 153 9.15 -8.68 39.08
CA ARG A 153 9.91 -9.89 38.71
C ARG A 153 10.35 -10.64 39.96
N ARG A 154 10.94 -9.97 40.96
CA ARG A 154 11.36 -10.60 42.23
C ARG A 154 10.18 -11.26 42.92
N LYS A 155 9.03 -10.57 43.02
CA LYS A 155 7.81 -11.12 43.61
C LYS A 155 7.30 -12.35 42.88
N ARG A 156 7.27 -12.33 41.54
CA ARG A 156 6.90 -13.52 40.75
C ARG A 156 7.87 -14.69 40.97
N TRP A 157 9.16 -14.41 41.08
CA TRP A 157 10.16 -15.43 41.39
C TRP A 157 10.00 -15.99 42.79
N GLU A 158 9.75 -15.14 43.79
CA GLU A 158 9.45 -15.54 45.17
C GLU A 158 8.20 -16.42 45.23
N ASP A 159 7.11 -16.03 44.56
CA ASP A 159 5.87 -16.82 44.47
C ASP A 159 6.11 -18.19 43.81
N ILE A 160 6.97 -18.26 42.76
CA ILE A 160 7.33 -19.52 42.11
C ILE A 160 8.13 -20.40 43.07
N VAL A 161 9.16 -19.85 43.73
CA VAL A 161 10.01 -20.57 44.69
C VAL A 161 9.16 -21.12 45.84
N GLU A 162 8.30 -20.29 46.45
CA GLU A 162 7.37 -20.71 47.50
C GLU A 162 6.44 -21.82 47.02
N SER A 163 5.88 -21.70 45.80
CA SER A 163 5.02 -22.75 45.25
C SER A 163 5.78 -24.05 44.96
N THR A 164 7.06 -23.99 44.60
CA THR A 164 7.90 -25.17 44.37
C THR A 164 8.35 -25.81 45.68
N GLU A 165 8.70 -25.01 46.69
CA GLU A 165 9.05 -25.48 48.02
C GLU A 165 7.84 -26.15 48.67
N ARG A 166 6.65 -25.53 48.59
CA ARG A 166 5.41 -26.15 49.03
C ARG A 166 5.13 -27.48 48.31
N LYS A 167 5.30 -27.54 46.98
CA LYS A 167 5.16 -28.79 46.21
C LYS A 167 6.22 -29.82 46.60
N GLN A 168 7.45 -29.40 46.91
CA GLN A 168 8.52 -30.28 47.36
C GLN A 168 8.26 -30.80 48.78
N GLU A 169 7.77 -29.97 49.69
CA GLU A 169 7.34 -30.38 51.02
C GLU A 169 6.13 -31.32 50.95
N GLU A 170 5.15 -31.06 50.08
CA GLU A 170 4.05 -31.99 49.79
C GLU A 170 4.58 -33.32 49.20
N LEU A 171 5.59 -33.29 48.31
CA LEU A 171 6.25 -34.50 47.79
C LEU A 171 7.06 -35.25 48.86
N MET A 172 7.75 -34.52 49.74
CA MET A 172 8.62 -35.08 50.78
C MET A 172 7.80 -35.63 51.95
N HIS A 173 6.70 -34.98 52.30
CA HIS A 173 5.71 -35.47 53.27
C HIS A 173 4.81 -36.56 52.69
N SER A 174 4.66 -36.66 51.36
CA SER A 174 4.00 -37.79 50.67
C SER A 174 4.95 -38.94 50.33
N ARG A 175 5.83 -39.30 51.28
CA ARG A 175 6.83 -40.38 51.20
C ARG A 175 6.22 -41.80 51.14
N GLY A 176 5.22 -42.03 50.29
CA GLY A 176 4.56 -43.31 50.10
C GLY A 176 3.58 -43.41 48.92
N THR A 177 3.12 -42.30 48.32
CA THR A 177 2.05 -42.34 47.30
C THR A 177 2.47 -41.91 45.90
N ALA A 178 3.71 -41.44 45.70
CA ALA A 178 4.26 -41.10 44.38
C ALA A 178 5.01 -42.29 43.75
N ARG A 179 4.39 -43.48 43.73
CA ARG A 179 4.81 -44.52 42.79
C ARG A 179 4.12 -44.17 41.47
N LEU A 180 4.88 -44.18 40.36
CA LEU A 180 4.32 -44.18 39.01
C LEU A 180 3.08 -45.06 39.01
N ASP A 181 1.94 -44.51 38.60
CA ASP A 181 0.65 -45.19 38.61
C ASP A 181 0.85 -46.58 38.01
N GLY A 182 0.65 -47.64 38.81
CA GLY A 182 1.00 -49.01 38.40
C GLY A 182 0.32 -49.39 37.09
N LYS A 183 -0.86 -48.81 36.88
CA LYS A 183 -1.62 -48.90 35.64
C LYS A 183 -0.89 -48.29 34.43
N TRP A 184 -0.20 -47.17 34.58
CA TRP A 184 0.57 -46.57 33.48
C TRP A 184 1.79 -47.41 33.11
N VAL A 185 2.43 -48.05 34.09
CA VAL A 185 3.56 -48.95 33.88
C VAL A 185 3.09 -50.24 33.19
N GLU A 186 2.00 -50.82 33.65
CA GLU A 186 1.36 -52.01 33.04
C GLU A 186 0.87 -51.70 31.61
N ASP A 187 0.17 -50.57 31.39
CA ASP A 187 -0.29 -50.15 30.05
C ASP A 187 0.90 -49.92 29.08
N LYS A 188 2.03 -49.41 29.59
CA LYS A 188 3.28 -49.26 28.81
C LYS A 188 3.89 -50.62 28.45
N GLU A 189 3.94 -51.53 29.40
CA GLU A 189 4.52 -52.87 29.22
C GLU A 189 3.66 -53.75 28.31
N GLU A 190 2.32 -53.67 28.41
CA GLU A 190 1.38 -54.35 27.51
C GLU A 190 1.51 -53.85 26.06
N ALA A 191 1.66 -52.53 25.87
CA ALA A 191 1.88 -51.96 24.54
C ALA A 191 3.23 -52.40 23.93
N GLU A 192 4.26 -52.56 24.77
CA GLU A 192 5.58 -53.06 24.34
C GLU A 192 5.53 -54.56 24.02
N ASN A 193 4.88 -55.37 24.85
CA ASN A 193 4.73 -56.81 24.59
C ASN A 193 3.91 -57.07 23.33
N LYS A 194 2.85 -56.29 23.09
CA LYS A 194 2.06 -56.40 21.87
C LYS A 194 2.85 -56.05 20.61
N THR A 195 3.77 -55.09 20.68
CA THR A 195 4.66 -54.77 19.55
C THR A 195 5.73 -55.84 19.34
N ARG A 196 6.29 -56.40 20.42
CA ARG A 196 7.23 -57.55 20.33
C ARG A 196 6.58 -58.80 19.73
N GLU A 197 5.37 -59.16 20.15
CA GLU A 197 4.63 -60.30 19.59
C GLU A 197 4.28 -60.12 18.10
N ALA A 198 3.96 -58.90 17.68
CA ALA A 198 3.67 -58.61 16.28
C ALA A 198 4.92 -58.80 15.40
N ILE A 199 6.09 -58.40 15.90
CA ILE A 199 7.38 -58.58 15.21
C ILE A 199 7.75 -60.06 15.14
N GLU A 200 7.54 -60.82 16.22
CA GLU A 200 7.84 -62.26 16.25
C GLU A 200 6.95 -63.05 15.28
N LYS A 201 5.65 -62.74 15.20
CA LYS A 201 4.73 -63.34 14.23
C LYS A 201 5.09 -62.99 12.79
N MET A 202 5.53 -61.76 12.52
CA MET A 202 5.99 -61.36 11.19
C MET A 202 7.24 -62.17 10.78
N LEU A 203 8.18 -62.37 11.71
CA LEU A 203 9.41 -63.12 11.45
C LEU A 203 9.14 -64.62 11.22
N MET A 204 8.21 -65.23 11.97
CA MET A 204 7.81 -66.61 11.74
C MET A 204 7.06 -66.80 10.41
N ALA A 205 6.15 -65.88 10.06
CA ALA A 205 5.46 -65.91 8.77
C ALA A 205 6.43 -65.72 7.58
N GLN A 206 7.47 -64.90 7.74
CA GLN A 206 8.54 -64.77 6.75
C GLN A 206 9.37 -66.05 6.60
N ARG A 207 9.54 -66.81 7.68
CA ARG A 207 10.25 -68.09 7.68
C ARG A 207 9.43 -69.21 7.04
N ASP A 208 8.13 -69.29 7.31
CA ASP A 208 7.24 -70.31 6.74
C ASP A 208 6.89 -70.03 5.26
N SER A 209 6.99 -68.77 4.80
CA SER A 209 6.83 -68.41 3.38
C SER A 209 8.06 -68.72 2.52
N SER A 210 9.15 -69.26 3.08
CA SER A 210 10.40 -69.53 2.35
C SER A 210 10.56 -70.98 1.85
N GLU A 211 9.56 -71.84 2.04
CA GLU A 211 9.61 -73.26 1.62
C GLU A 211 8.66 -73.63 0.45
N GLU A 212 7.94 -72.69 -0.16
CA GLU A 212 7.28 -72.93 -1.46
C GLU A 212 7.42 -71.74 -2.44
N ALA A 213 7.88 -72.06 -3.66
CA ALA A 213 7.94 -71.31 -4.92
C ALA A 213 9.20 -70.45 -5.22
N GLU A 214 10.02 -70.98 -6.15
CA GLU A 214 10.88 -70.23 -7.07
C GLU A 214 10.01 -69.54 -8.15
N ASP A 215 10.11 -68.22 -8.34
CA ASP A 215 10.58 -67.61 -9.60
C ASP A 215 10.58 -66.06 -9.57
N ASP A 216 11.67 -65.54 -10.14
CA ASP A 216 11.94 -64.23 -10.76
C ASP A 216 11.99 -62.90 -9.98
N VAL A 217 13.04 -62.14 -10.31
CA VAL A 217 13.56 -60.94 -9.66
C VAL A 217 13.22 -59.70 -10.51
N GLN A 218 12.56 -58.68 -9.95
CA GLN A 218 12.91 -57.27 -10.23
C GLN A 218 12.57 -56.34 -9.06
N PRO A 219 13.49 -55.42 -8.66
CA PRO A 219 13.28 -54.46 -7.60
C PRO A 219 12.71 -53.15 -8.16
N THR A 220 11.45 -52.83 -7.85
CA THR A 220 10.88 -51.52 -8.18
C THR A 220 10.77 -50.65 -6.94
N ALA A 221 11.71 -49.70 -6.87
CA ALA A 221 11.61 -48.35 -6.33
C ALA A 221 10.83 -48.14 -5.02
N SER A 222 11.60 -47.83 -3.97
CA SER A 222 11.19 -47.14 -2.75
C SER A 222 10.29 -45.95 -3.05
N GLY A 223 8.98 -46.10 -2.83
CA GLY A 223 8.06 -44.98 -2.72
C GLY A 223 8.28 -44.27 -1.39
N SER A 224 8.97 -43.13 -1.43
CA SER A 224 9.04 -42.19 -0.30
C SER A 224 7.64 -41.68 0.02
N VAL A 225 6.99 -42.29 1.02
CA VAL A 225 5.77 -41.73 1.60
C VAL A 225 6.17 -40.48 2.36
N THR A 226 5.83 -39.32 1.80
CA THR A 226 5.91 -38.03 2.46
C THR A 226 4.94 -38.04 3.65
N ILE A 227 5.50 -37.95 4.85
CA ILE A 227 4.72 -37.75 6.07
C ILE A 227 4.22 -36.29 6.04
N PRO A 228 2.89 -36.02 6.03
CA PRO A 228 2.41 -34.66 6.14
C PRO A 228 2.74 -34.14 7.54
N GLN A 229 3.55 -33.09 7.61
CA GLN A 229 3.80 -32.37 8.86
C GLN A 229 2.46 -31.85 9.40
N ARG A 230 2.02 -32.40 10.52
CA ARG A 230 0.92 -31.85 11.31
C ARG A 230 1.34 -30.47 11.80
N ALA A 231 0.70 -29.42 11.31
CA ALA A 231 0.81 -28.08 11.87
C ALA A 231 0.33 -28.10 13.33
N ILE A 232 1.24 -27.88 14.27
CA ILE A 232 0.90 -27.61 15.66
C ILE A 232 0.60 -26.12 15.74
N PHE A 233 -0.60 -25.82 16.19
CA PHE A 233 -1.10 -24.47 16.39
C PHE A 233 -0.30 -23.79 17.51
N GLY A 234 0.43 -22.71 17.20
CA GLY A 234 0.79 -21.69 18.19
C GLY A 234 2.24 -21.55 18.65
N TRP A 235 3.25 -22.00 17.90
CA TRP A 235 4.65 -21.64 18.16
C TRP A 235 5.38 -21.36 16.85
N ASP A 236 6.02 -20.18 16.78
CA ASP A 236 7.04 -19.75 15.81
C ASP A 236 6.55 -19.05 14.53
N ASP A 237 6.24 -17.74 14.65
CA ASP A 237 6.19 -16.80 13.51
C ASP A 237 6.38 -15.32 13.94
N GLU A 238 7.20 -15.03 14.96
CA GLU A 238 7.46 -13.62 15.36
C GLU A 238 8.95 -13.23 15.59
N ASP A 239 9.94 -14.11 15.36
CA ASP A 239 11.36 -13.78 15.68
C ASP A 239 12.39 -13.96 14.54
N ASP A 240 11.97 -14.02 13.27
CA ASP A 240 12.90 -14.19 12.13
C ASP A 240 13.20 -12.92 11.30
N GLU A 241 12.75 -11.72 11.72
CA GLU A 241 13.06 -10.45 11.01
C GLU A 241 14.17 -9.59 11.66
N PHE A 242 14.80 -10.02 12.77
CA PHE A 242 15.78 -9.18 13.49
C PHE A 242 17.26 -9.37 13.07
N LEU A 243 17.63 -10.29 12.18
CA LEU A 243 19.04 -10.56 11.91
C LEU A 243 19.33 -10.88 10.44
N SER A 244 19.49 -9.84 9.59
CA SER A 244 20.41 -9.81 8.44
C SER A 244 20.16 -8.64 7.49
N ASP A 245 20.88 -7.51 7.62
CA ASP A 245 21.62 -7.01 6.45
C ASP A 245 22.84 -6.15 6.83
N LYS A 246 23.92 -6.39 6.09
CA LYS A 246 25.30 -5.98 6.36
C LYS A 246 25.58 -4.58 5.81
N ILE A 247 26.32 -3.80 6.60
CA ILE A 247 26.99 -2.56 6.23
C ILE A 247 28.17 -2.89 5.29
N PRO A 248 28.30 -2.29 4.10
CA PRO A 248 29.57 -2.25 3.38
C PRO A 248 30.35 -0.98 3.77
N GLU A 249 31.51 -1.18 4.39
CA GLU A 249 32.59 -0.19 4.44
C GLU A 249 33.24 -0.08 3.05
N ASP A 250 33.36 1.14 2.53
CA ASP A 250 34.47 1.55 1.67
C ASP A 250 34.87 2.97 2.09
N GLY A 251 36.09 3.09 2.63
CA GLY A 251 36.69 4.35 3.04
C GLY A 251 37.44 5.02 1.89
N VAL A 252 37.24 6.34 1.72
CA VAL A 252 38.21 7.22 1.06
C VAL A 252 38.21 8.59 1.74
N GLU A 253 39.42 9.15 1.81
CA GLU A 253 39.97 10.21 2.65
C GLU A 253 39.31 11.59 2.71
N SER A 254 39.69 12.27 3.78
CA SER A 254 39.48 13.67 4.13
C SER A 254 39.95 14.69 3.10
N HIS A 255 39.09 15.66 2.77
CA HIS A 255 39.52 17.02 2.46
C HIS A 255 38.46 18.04 2.94
N VAL A 256 38.82 18.81 3.96
CA VAL A 256 38.03 19.97 4.42
C VAL A 256 38.52 21.18 3.64
N GLU A 257 37.68 21.77 2.80
CA GLU A 257 37.95 23.06 2.17
C GLU A 257 36.78 24.01 2.46
N GLY A 258 37.04 24.98 3.33
CA GLY A 258 36.07 25.98 3.77
C GLY A 258 35.81 26.99 2.67
N LYS A 259 34.56 27.09 2.20
CA LYS A 259 34.08 28.23 1.41
C LYS A 259 33.42 29.25 2.32
N GLY A 260 34.19 30.24 2.74
CA GLY A 260 33.68 31.49 3.28
C GLY A 260 32.86 32.23 2.22
N LYS A 261 31.62 32.59 2.55
CA LYS A 261 30.88 33.62 1.82
C LYS A 261 31.17 34.96 2.49
N ALA A 262 31.94 35.79 1.80
CA ALA A 262 32.08 37.20 2.07
C ALA A 262 30.72 37.89 1.93
N VAL A 263 30.34 38.67 2.94
CA VAL A 263 29.34 39.74 2.81
C VAL A 263 30.14 40.97 2.39
N ALA A 264 29.83 41.48 1.21
CA ALA A 264 30.36 42.74 0.70
C ALA A 264 29.75 43.93 1.46
N PHE A 265 30.55 44.99 1.55
CA PHE A 265 30.23 46.32 2.10
C PHE A 265 28.86 46.86 1.72
#